data_AF-A0AA38BVI2-F1
#
_entry.id   AF-A0AA38BVI2-F1
#
_cell.length_a   1.000
_cell.length_b   1.000
_cell.length_c   1.000
_cell.angle_alpha   90.00
_cell.angle_beta   90.00
_cell.angle_gamma   90.00
#
_symmetry.space_group_name_H-M   'P 1'
#
loop_
_entity.id
_entity.type
_entity.pdbx_description
1 polymer ?
#
loop_
_entity_poly.entity_id
_entity_poly.type
_entity_poly.pdbx_seq_one_letter_code
_entity_poly.pdbx_strand_id
1 'polypeptide(L)'
;TLSMHCRWEAFRGDTSDGQNFAFTAKKSSVFQLKMALDVFLVGNKDEKVCDFHVKGSYFDRSCTVYQGDRILAEMKRKHTVANVLLGKDTFIVVVQAGVDYAFIIALIIIIDEINKEGTEED
;
A
#
# COMPACT_ATOMS: atom_id res chain seq x y z
N THR A 1 -2.35 25.11 -10.29
CA THR A 1 -1.59 23.87 -10.50
C THR A 1 -2.49 22.73 -10.09
N LEU A 2 -2.97 21.92 -11.04
CA LEU A 2 -3.83 20.78 -10.72
C LEU A 2 -2.98 19.69 -10.09
N SER A 3 -2.99 19.59 -8.77
CA SER A 3 -2.43 18.43 -8.07
C SER A 3 -3.56 17.66 -7.40
N MET A 4 -4.10 16.67 -8.10
CA MET A 4 -4.82 15.59 -7.45
C MET A 4 -3.78 14.69 -6.78
N HIS A 5 -3.30 15.12 -5.61
CA HIS A 5 -2.39 14.33 -4.81
C HIS A 5 -3.23 13.26 -4.10
N CYS A 6 -3.37 12.08 -4.70
CA CYS A 6 -3.91 10.93 -4.00
C CYS A 6 -2.93 10.60 -2.84
N ARG A 7 -3.30 11.07 -1.64
CA ARG A 7 -2.51 11.05 -0.41
C ARG A 7 -3.38 10.47 0.69
N TRP A 8 -2.83 9.51 1.42
CA TRP A 8 -3.45 8.90 2.59
C TRP A 8 -2.57 9.16 3.80
N GLU A 9 -3.21 9.39 4.94
CA GLU A 9 -2.55 9.59 6.22
C GLU A 9 -3.05 8.52 7.18
N ALA A 10 -2.10 7.82 7.79
CA ALA A 10 -2.39 6.79 8.78
C ALA A 10 -2.11 7.35 10.17
N PHE A 11 -3.07 7.13 11.07
CA PHE A 11 -3.01 7.51 12.47
C PHE A 11 -3.10 6.27 13.34
N ARG A 12 -2.47 6.30 14.52
CA ARG A 12 -2.54 5.25 15.51
C ARG A 12 -3.85 5.35 16.30
N GLY A 13 -4.51 4.22 16.51
CA GLY A 13 -5.79 4.18 17.22
C GLY A 13 -6.89 4.89 16.44
N ASP A 14 -7.87 5.44 17.16
CA ASP A 14 -9.14 5.92 16.58
C ASP A 14 -9.20 7.45 16.37
N THR A 15 -8.08 8.15 16.55
CA THR A 15 -8.03 9.62 16.51
C THR A 15 -7.14 10.14 15.38
N SER A 16 -7.59 11.19 14.71
CA SER A 16 -6.86 11.85 13.62
C SER A 16 -6.05 13.08 14.08
N ASP A 17 -5.53 13.06 15.31
CA ASP A 17 -4.72 14.18 15.83
C ASP A 17 -3.24 14.05 15.43
N GLY A 18 -2.50 15.15 15.53
CA GLY A 18 -1.09 15.18 15.15
C GLY A 18 -0.17 14.33 16.05
N GLN A 19 -0.60 13.94 17.25
CA GLN A 19 0.21 13.11 18.15
C GLN A 19 0.17 11.64 17.74
N ASN A 20 -0.93 11.21 17.13
CA ASN A 20 -1.15 9.86 16.67
C ASN A 20 -0.74 9.64 15.21
N PHE A 21 -0.26 10.67 14.51
CA PHE A 21 0.21 10.55 13.14
C PHE A 21 1.35 9.51 13.03
N ALA A 22 1.17 8.52 12.13
CA ALA A 22 2.12 7.44 11.92
C ALA A 22 2.92 7.66 10.63
N PHE A 23 2.22 7.77 9.50
CA PHE A 23 2.84 7.91 8.19
C PHE A 23 1.89 8.50 7.15
N THR A 24 2.48 8.96 6.07
CA THR A 24 1.80 9.34 4.84
C THR A 24 2.13 8.36 3.74
N ALA A 25 1.13 8.00 2.95
CA ALA A 25 1.27 7.28 1.70
C ALA A 25 0.86 8.18 0.53
N LYS A 26 1.65 8.18 -0.56
CA LYS A 26 1.37 8.97 -1.77
C LYS A 26 1.50 8.08 -2.99
N LYS A 27 0.59 8.24 -3.95
CA LYS A 27 0.76 7.61 -5.27
C LYS A 27 2.00 8.19 -5.95
N SER A 28 2.94 7.35 -6.35
CA SER A 28 4.22 7.80 -6.94
C SER A 28 4.05 8.46 -8.31
N SER A 29 2.99 8.10 -9.04
CA SER A 29 2.62 8.75 -10.30
C SER A 29 1.15 8.46 -10.65
N VAL A 30 0.45 9.46 -11.15
CA VAL A 30 -0.95 9.34 -11.59
C VAL A 30 -1.04 8.68 -12.98
N PHE A 31 0.04 8.69 -13.76
CA PHE A 31 0.09 8.21 -15.15
C PHE A 31 0.58 6.77 -15.32
N GLN A 32 1.03 6.11 -14.24
CA GLN A 32 1.50 4.72 -14.32
C GLN A 32 0.33 3.75 -14.19
N LEU A 33 0.18 2.86 -15.17
CA LEU A 33 -0.75 1.72 -15.15
C LEU A 33 -0.43 0.70 -14.02
N LYS A 34 0.80 0.72 -13.50
CA LYS A 34 1.22 -0.16 -12.39
C LYS A 34 1.13 0.61 -11.08
N MET A 35 0.65 -0.07 -10.05
CA MET A 35 0.49 0.50 -8.71
C MET A 35 1.86 0.79 -8.08
N ALA A 36 2.08 2.05 -7.70
CA ALA A 36 3.28 2.50 -7.01
C ALA A 36 2.93 3.51 -5.91
N LEU A 37 3.45 3.28 -4.71
CA LEU A 37 3.17 4.09 -3.52
C LEU A 37 4.46 4.44 -2.78
N ASP A 38 4.67 5.72 -2.51
CA ASP A 38 5.74 6.22 -1.65
C ASP A 38 5.20 6.47 -0.25
N VAL A 39 5.91 5.95 0.76
CA VAL A 39 5.51 6.05 2.17
C VAL A 39 6.56 6.83 2.95
N PHE A 40 6.09 7.80 3.72
CA PHE A 40 6.88 8.73 4.51
C PHE A 40 6.46 8.65 5.98
N LEU A 41 7.39 8.32 6.87
CA LEU A 41 7.12 8.24 8.31
C LEU A 41 7.03 9.64 8.93
N VAL A 42 6.44 9.71 10.13
CA VAL A 42 6.33 10.97 10.93
C VAL A 42 7.61 11.79 11.07
N GLY A 43 8.79 11.15 11.04
CA GLY A 43 10.08 11.83 11.11
C GLY A 43 10.52 12.51 9.80
N ASN A 44 9.95 12.12 8.66
CA ASN A 44 10.38 12.51 7.32
C ASN A 44 9.56 13.68 6.78
N LYS A 45 9.82 14.87 7.33
CA LYS A 45 9.05 16.09 7.00
C LYS A 45 9.37 16.66 5.62
N ASP A 46 10.56 16.39 5.10
CA ASP A 46 11.01 16.89 3.80
C ASP A 46 10.36 16.15 2.63
N GLU A 47 9.94 14.89 2.85
CA GLU A 47 9.29 14.01 1.87
C GLU A 47 10.03 13.91 0.51
N LYS A 48 11.36 14.13 0.50
CA LYS A 48 12.22 14.07 -0.71
C LYS A 48 12.60 12.65 -1.10
N VAL A 49 12.75 11.77 -0.11
CA VAL A 49 13.08 10.35 -0.27
C VAL A 49 12.10 9.59 0.60
N CYS A 50 11.42 8.58 0.04
CA CYS A 50 10.49 7.75 0.79
C CYS A 50 11.22 6.83 1.76
N ASP A 51 10.61 6.56 2.91
CA ASP A 51 11.10 5.57 3.88
C ASP A 51 10.80 4.14 3.39
N PHE A 52 9.64 3.97 2.75
CA PHE A 52 9.23 2.73 2.12
C PHE A 52 8.60 3.00 0.78
N HIS A 53 8.68 2.02 -0.11
CA HIS A 53 8.04 2.10 -1.41
C HIS A 53 7.33 0.78 -1.74
N VAL A 54 6.14 0.87 -2.30
CA VAL A 54 5.36 -0.29 -2.73
C VAL A 54 5.31 -0.33 -4.25
N LYS A 55 5.60 -1.50 -4.84
CA LYS A 55 5.48 -1.73 -6.29
C LYS A 55 4.60 -2.94 -6.57
N GLY A 56 3.96 -2.94 -7.73
CA GLY A 56 3.36 -4.14 -8.31
C GLY A 56 1.99 -3.88 -8.89
N SER A 57 1.15 -4.90 -8.86
CA SER A 57 -0.24 -4.84 -9.30
C SER A 57 -1.12 -5.53 -8.27
N TYR A 58 -2.12 -4.81 -7.79
CA TYR A 58 -3.09 -5.37 -6.84
C TYR A 58 -3.96 -6.42 -7.53
N PHE A 59 -4.40 -6.18 -8.77
CA PHE A 59 -5.18 -7.15 -9.55
C PHE A 59 -4.42 -8.46 -9.77
N ASP A 60 -3.11 -8.37 -10.05
CA ASP A 60 -2.26 -9.55 -10.22
C ASP A 60 -1.80 -10.17 -8.89
N ARG A 61 -2.20 -9.57 -7.76
CA ARG A 61 -1.81 -9.97 -6.40
C ARG A 61 -0.28 -10.04 -6.24
N SER A 62 0.42 -9.05 -6.78
CA SER A 62 1.89 -9.00 -6.91
C SER A 62 2.54 -7.80 -6.21
N CYS A 63 1.80 -7.11 -5.34
CA CYS A 63 2.31 -5.98 -4.57
C CYS A 63 3.45 -6.41 -3.63
N THR A 64 4.52 -5.64 -3.61
CA THR A 64 5.69 -5.86 -2.73
C THR A 64 6.07 -4.56 -2.03
N VAL A 65 6.30 -4.62 -0.73
CA VAL A 65 6.70 -3.50 0.13
C VAL A 65 8.20 -3.55 0.35
N TYR A 66 8.88 -2.43 0.11
CA TYR A 66 10.33 -2.30 0.18
C TYR A 66 10.77 -1.22 1.17
N GLN A 67 11.93 -1.43 1.79
CA GLN A 67 12.73 -0.40 2.45
C GLN A 67 14.08 -0.29 1.72
N GLY A 68 14.27 0.75 0.91
CA GLY A 68 15.32 0.75 -0.11
C GLY A 68 15.14 -0.45 -1.05
N ASP A 69 16.16 -1.32 -1.14
CA ASP A 69 16.11 -2.55 -1.95
C ASP A 69 15.68 -3.79 -1.16
N ARG A 70 15.48 -3.67 0.16
CA ARG A 70 15.09 -4.79 1.02
C ARG A 70 13.57 -5.01 0.96
N ILE A 71 13.15 -6.23 0.63
CA ILE A 71 11.75 -6.65 0.71
C ILE A 71 11.33 -6.82 2.18
N LEU A 72 10.20 -6.21 2.55
CA LEU A 72 9.59 -6.34 3.87
C LEU A 72 8.35 -7.21 3.85
N ALA A 73 7.55 -7.12 2.78
CA ALA A 73 6.36 -7.93 2.61
C ALA A 73 6.07 -8.17 1.13
N GLU A 74 5.56 -9.36 0.81
CA GLU A 74 5.15 -9.74 -0.54
C GLU A 74 3.72 -10.27 -0.54
N MET A 75 2.89 -9.73 -1.41
CA MET A 75 1.61 -10.34 -1.76
C MET A 75 1.86 -11.48 -2.74
N LYS A 76 1.24 -12.63 -2.49
CA LYS A 76 1.31 -13.82 -3.32
C LYS A 76 -0.09 -14.33 -3.63
N ARG A 77 -0.32 -14.64 -4.89
CA ARG A 77 -1.56 -15.28 -5.33
C ARG A 77 -1.64 -16.69 -4.75
N LYS A 78 -2.75 -17.01 -4.10
CA LYS A 78 -3.03 -18.37 -3.64
C LYS A 78 -3.57 -19.18 -4.83
N HIS A 79 -2.73 -20.04 -5.42
CA HIS A 79 -3.15 -20.96 -6.47
C HIS A 79 -3.65 -22.27 -5.85
N THR A 80 -4.89 -22.28 -5.36
CA THR A 80 -5.58 -23.52 -4.95
C THR A 80 -6.77 -23.79 -5.87
N VAL A 81 -7.07 -25.06 -6.16
CA VAL A 81 -8.24 -25.47 -6.97
C VAL A 81 -9.55 -24.89 -6.40
N ALA A 82 -9.61 -24.70 -5.08
CA ALA A 82 -10.71 -24.05 -4.38
C ALA A 82 -10.85 -22.53 -4.66
N ASN A 83 -9.78 -21.81 -5.06
CA ASN A 83 -9.86 -20.37 -5.39
C ASN A 83 -10.62 -20.10 -6.69
N VAL A 84 -10.81 -21.12 -7.55
CA VAL A 84 -11.71 -21.00 -8.71
C VAL A 84 -13.18 -20.94 -8.26
N LEU A 85 -13.50 -21.50 -7.08
CA LEU A 85 -14.84 -21.49 -6.48
C LEU A 85 -15.07 -20.40 -5.42
N LEU A 86 -14.02 -19.96 -4.71
CA LEU A 86 -14.10 -19.06 -3.54
C LEU A 86 -13.94 -17.56 -3.85
N GLY A 87 -13.79 -17.18 -5.12
CA GLY A 87 -13.72 -15.78 -5.55
C GLY A 87 -12.30 -15.23 -5.70
N LYS A 88 -12.18 -14.18 -6.53
CA LYS A 88 -10.91 -13.58 -7.01
C LYS A 88 -10.11 -12.80 -5.93
N ASP A 89 -10.61 -12.74 -4.69
CA ASP A 89 -10.10 -11.82 -3.66
C ASP A 89 -9.28 -12.48 -2.55
N THR A 90 -9.01 -13.78 -2.66
CA THR A 90 -8.13 -14.47 -1.68
C THR A 90 -6.67 -14.41 -2.09
N PHE A 91 -5.83 -13.74 -1.29
CA PHE A 91 -4.37 -13.70 -1.44
C PHE A 91 -3.67 -13.96 -0.10
N ILE A 92 -2.37 -14.23 -0.16
CA ILE A 92 -1.51 -14.39 1.03
C ILE A 92 -0.52 -13.23 1.03
N VAL A 93 -0.18 -12.73 2.21
CA VAL A 93 0.91 -11.77 2.38
C VAL A 93 1.97 -12.40 3.25
N VAL A 94 3.18 -12.50 2.71
CA VAL A 94 4.36 -13.00 3.44
C VAL A 94 5.09 -11.79 3.99
N VAL A 95 5.14 -11.67 5.32
CA VAL A 95 5.79 -10.55 6.01
C VAL A 95 7.09 -11.04 6.65
N GLN A 96 8.17 -10.29 6.46
CA GLN A 96 9.49 -10.63 7.03
C GLN A 96 9.50 -10.46 8.56
N ALA A 97 10.34 -11.26 9.23
CA ALA A 97 10.48 -11.18 10.68
C ALA A 97 10.92 -9.77 11.13
N GLY A 98 10.31 -9.29 12.21
CA GLY A 98 10.58 -7.96 12.78
C GLY A 98 9.87 -6.79 12.08
N VAL A 99 9.03 -7.04 11.07
CA VAL A 99 8.20 -6.02 10.42
C VAL A 99 6.86 -5.89 11.16
N ASP A 100 6.38 -4.66 11.31
CA ASP A 100 5.08 -4.36 11.90
C ASP A 100 3.93 -4.80 10.97
N TYR A 101 3.13 -5.76 11.42
CA TYR A 101 2.01 -6.29 10.65
C TYR A 101 0.88 -5.27 10.47
N ALA A 102 0.61 -4.43 11.46
CA ALA A 102 -0.43 -3.41 11.36
C ALA A 102 -0.06 -2.35 10.31
N PHE A 103 1.22 -1.99 10.22
CA PHE A 103 1.74 -1.15 9.14
C PHE A 103 1.51 -1.78 7.76
N ILE A 104 1.84 -3.07 7.58
CA ILE A 104 1.61 -3.77 6.31
C ILE A 104 0.12 -3.84 5.95
N ILE A 105 -0.75 -4.13 6.92
CA ILE A 105 -2.21 -4.17 6.69
C ILE A 105 -2.75 -2.79 6.31
N ALA A 106 -2.28 -1.72 6.95
CA ALA A 106 -2.67 -0.36 6.60
C ALA A 106 -2.31 -0.01 5.14
N LEU A 107 -1.12 -0.41 4.67
CA LEU A 107 -0.74 -0.24 3.26
C LEU A 107 -1.64 -1.03 2.32
N ILE A 108 -2.02 -2.26 2.68
CA ILE A 108 -2.94 -3.08 1.86
C ILE A 108 -4.31 -2.43 1.75
N ILE A 109 -4.84 -1.86 2.83
CA ILE A 109 -6.12 -1.14 2.82
C ILE A 109 -6.05 0.08 1.90
N ILE A 110 -4.96 0.86 1.98
CA ILE A 110 -4.75 2.02 1.09
C ILE A 110 -4.69 1.55 -0.37
N ILE A 111 -3.97 0.47 -0.66
CA ILE A 111 -3.89 -0.10 -2.01
C ILE A 111 -5.28 -0.55 -2.48
N ASP A 112 -6.04 -1.27 -1.66
CA ASP A 112 -7.39 -1.74 -1.99
C ASP A 112 -8.33 -0.57 -2.32
N GLU A 113 -8.28 0.50 -1.53
CA GLU A 113 -9.08 1.72 -1.77
C GLU A 113 -8.77 2.35 -3.13
N ILE A 114 -7.49 2.51 -3.45
CA ILE A 114 -7.06 3.05 -4.75
C ILE A 114 -7.55 2.22 -5.93
N ASN A 115 -7.64 0.89 -5.77
CA ASN A 115 -8.11 0.02 -6.83
C ASN A 115 -9.64 0.03 -6.98
N LYS A 116 -10.39 0.39 -5.93
CA LYS A 116 -11.84 0.59 -6.03
C LYS A 116 -12.19 1.86 -6.80
N GLU A 117 -11.47 2.95 -6.55
CA GLU A 117 -11.67 4.25 -7.24
C GLU A 117 -11.47 4.16 -8.76
N GLY A 118 -10.60 3.26 -9.25
CA GLY A 118 -10.35 3.07 -10.68
C GLY A 118 -11.42 2.28 -11.46
N THR A 119 -12.50 1.85 -10.79
CA THR A 119 -13.58 1.03 -11.38
C THR A 119 -14.89 1.78 -11.61
N GLU A 120 -14.96 3.08 -11.30
CA GLU A 120 -16.16 3.92 -11.48
C GLU A 120 -16.09 4.85 -12.71
N GLU A 121 -15.09 4.69 -13.58
CA GLU A 121 -15.05 5.33 -14.91
C GLU A 121 -15.29 4.27 -16.00
N ASP A 122 -16.55 3.84 -16.16
CA ASP A 122 -17.10 3.18 -17.36
C ASP A 122 -18.46 3.80 -17.72
#